data_AF-A0A923EBE9-F1
#
_entry.id   AF-A0A923EBE9-F1
#
_cell.length_a   1.000
_cell.length_b   1.000
_cell.length_c   1.000
_cell.angle_alpha   90.00
_cell.angle_beta   90.00
_cell.angle_gamma   90.00
#
_symmetry.space_group_name_H-M   'P 1'
#
loop_
_entity.id
_entity.type
_entity.pdbx_description
1 polymer ?
#
loop_
_entity_poly.entity_id
_entity_poly.type
_entity_poly.pdbx_seq_one_letter_code
_entity_poly.pdbx_strand_id
1 'polypeptide(L)'
;MIETTASIILWVVIGIASIAIDLITSNLLFVWFTVGCLASLIALILNYSFTIQLITFIGVSAVFIAIGYPLAKEALNKTVIKTPTMEEGYIGRELLMEEDIEEKSMIKLDGIYWTVKNQGEPIVKGDKVKIIGIEGNKLIIKKI
;
A
#
# COMPACT_ATOMS: atom_id res chain seq x y z
N MET A 1 46.23 7.95 -7.88
CA MET A 1 45.34 8.19 -9.04
C MET A 1 44.60 6.93 -9.49
N ILE A 2 45.25 5.77 -9.57
CA ILE A 2 44.59 4.51 -10.01
C ILE A 2 43.57 4.00 -8.96
N GLU A 3 43.90 4.02 -7.68
CA GLU A 3 43.00 3.54 -6.60
C GLU A 3 41.75 4.41 -6.44
N THR A 4 41.89 5.72 -6.60
CA THR A 4 40.77 6.66 -6.59
C THR A 4 39.84 6.40 -7.77
N THR A 5 40.37 6.16 -8.97
CA THR A 5 39.57 5.85 -10.16
C THR A 5 38.85 4.51 -10.03
N ALA A 6 39.50 3.48 -9.47
CA ALA A 6 38.87 2.18 -9.20
C ALA A 6 37.71 2.31 -8.20
N SER A 7 37.88 3.10 -7.14
CA SER A 7 36.85 3.37 -6.14
C SER A 7 35.64 4.11 -6.74
N ILE A 8 35.88 5.09 -7.63
CA ILE A 8 34.80 5.80 -8.35
C ILE A 8 34.00 4.83 -9.20
N ILE A 9 34.67 3.99 -10.02
CA ILE A 9 33.99 3.02 -10.90
C ILE A 9 33.14 2.06 -10.07
N LEU A 10 33.65 1.56 -8.95
CA LEU A 10 32.92 0.68 -8.05
C LEU A 10 31.62 1.33 -7.54
N TRP A 11 31.70 2.56 -7.02
CA TRP A 11 30.51 3.25 -6.49
C TRP A 11 29.49 3.59 -7.57
N VAL A 12 29.94 3.96 -8.76
CA VAL A 12 29.06 4.21 -9.91
C VAL A 12 28.34 2.94 -10.35
N VAL A 13 29.06 1.81 -10.44
CA VAL A 13 28.48 0.51 -10.81
C VAL A 13 27.44 0.07 -9.78
N ILE A 14 27.72 0.20 -8.48
CA ILE A 14 26.76 -0.13 -7.42
C ILE A 14 25.53 0.78 -7.48
N GLY A 15 25.70 2.08 -7.74
CA GLY A 15 24.59 3.02 -7.89
C GLY A 15 23.67 2.66 -9.06
N ILE A 16 24.24 2.35 -10.23
CA ILE A 16 23.49 1.92 -11.43
C ILE A 16 22.77 0.60 -11.18
N ALA A 17 23.46 -0.39 -10.59
CA ALA A 17 22.87 -1.69 -10.27
C ALA A 17 21.70 -1.53 -9.28
N SER A 18 21.83 -0.65 -8.28
CA SER A 18 20.75 -0.38 -7.32
C SER A 18 19.51 0.18 -8.02
N ILE A 19 19.66 1.14 -8.93
CA ILE A 19 18.54 1.69 -9.71
C ILE A 19 17.89 0.61 -10.58
N ALA A 20 18.69 -0.23 -11.25
CA ALA A 20 18.19 -1.31 -12.08
C ALA A 20 17.37 -2.34 -11.27
N ILE A 21 17.85 -2.72 -10.08
CA ILE A 21 17.12 -3.64 -9.19
C ILE A 21 15.83 -2.98 -8.66
N ASP A 22 15.87 -1.67 -8.37
CA ASP A 22 14.68 -0.94 -7.93
C ASP A 22 13.59 -0.96 -9.00
N LEU A 23 13.95 -0.72 -10.26
CA LEU A 23 13.02 -0.76 -11.40
C LEU A 23 12.37 -2.15 -11.58
N ILE A 24 13.13 -3.22 -11.33
CA ILE A 24 12.62 -4.60 -11.44
C ILE A 24 11.70 -4.94 -10.26
N THR A 25 12.07 -4.52 -9.05
CA THR A 25 11.40 -4.96 -7.81
C THR A 25 10.26 -4.01 -7.40
N SER A 26 10.24 -2.78 -7.90
CA SER A 26 9.33 -1.69 -7.47
C SER A 26 9.21 -1.56 -5.95
N ASN A 27 10.29 -1.88 -5.22
CA ASN A 27 10.28 -2.01 -3.76
C ASN A 27 10.72 -0.71 -3.05
N LEU A 28 11.08 0.35 -3.80
CA LEU A 28 11.57 1.66 -3.32
C LEU A 28 12.77 1.59 -2.33
N LEU A 29 13.33 0.40 -2.13
CA LEU A 29 14.33 0.12 -1.11
C LEU A 29 15.73 0.42 -1.67
N PHE A 30 15.95 0.17 -2.97
CA PHE A 30 17.24 0.31 -3.63
C PHE A 30 17.55 1.75 -4.06
N VAL A 31 16.55 2.61 -4.18
CA VAL A 31 16.76 4.07 -4.38
C VAL A 31 17.61 4.68 -3.26
N TRP A 32 17.42 4.24 -2.01
CA TRP A 32 18.17 4.77 -0.87
C TRP A 32 19.64 4.34 -0.88
N PHE A 33 19.94 3.17 -1.45
CA PHE A 33 21.31 2.73 -1.68
C PHE A 33 22.04 3.64 -2.69
N THR A 34 21.33 4.18 -3.69
CA THR A 34 21.90 5.17 -4.62
C THR A 34 22.32 6.46 -3.89
N VAL A 35 21.49 6.94 -2.95
CA VAL A 35 21.83 8.10 -2.10
C VAL A 35 23.06 7.81 -1.24
N GLY A 36 23.15 6.61 -0.67
CA GLY A 36 24.34 6.14 0.05
C GLY A 36 25.59 6.15 -0.83
N CYS A 37 25.51 5.66 -2.07
CA CYS A 37 26.65 5.68 -3.01
C CYS A 37 27.12 7.10 -3.29
N LEU A 38 26.18 8.04 -3.45
CA LEU A 38 26.50 9.44 -3.69
C LEU A 38 27.23 10.07 -2.50
N ALA A 39 26.78 9.79 -1.27
CA ALA A 39 27.46 10.24 -0.05
C ALA A 39 28.89 9.66 0.07
N SER A 40 29.07 8.40 -0.31
CA SER A 40 30.38 7.75 -0.34
C SER A 40 31.33 8.35 -1.39
N LEU A 41 30.80 8.71 -2.57
CA LEU A 41 31.53 9.45 -3.60
C LEU A 41 31.99 10.83 -3.11
N ILE A 42 31.15 11.54 -2.35
CA ILE A 42 31.54 12.82 -1.74
C ILE A 42 32.66 12.62 -0.72
N ALA A 43 32.59 11.57 0.11
CA ALA A 43 33.67 11.23 1.04
C ALA A 43 34.99 10.89 0.31
N LEU A 44 34.90 10.23 -0.86
CA LEU A 44 36.05 9.97 -1.72
C LEU A 44 36.67 11.24 -2.30
N ILE A 45 35.84 12.22 -2.73
CA ILE A 45 36.32 13.54 -3.22
C ILE A 45 37.04 14.31 -2.10
N LEU A 46 36.59 14.17 -0.86
CA LEU A 46 37.23 14.73 0.33
C LEU A 46 38.50 13.98 0.77
N ASN A 47 38.98 12.99 -0.03
CA ASN A 47 40.15 12.16 0.24
C ASN A 47 40.06 11.32 1.55
N TYR A 48 38.86 10.97 2.00
CA TYR A 48 38.71 10.01 3.10
C TYR A 48 39.05 8.58 2.68
N SER A 49 39.49 7.76 3.63
CA SER A 49 39.86 6.36 3.40
C SER A 49 38.66 5.50 2.97
N PHE A 50 38.95 4.38 2.30
CA PHE A 50 37.94 3.42 1.84
C PHE A 50 37.05 2.90 3.00
N THR A 51 37.62 2.74 4.20
CA THR A 51 36.87 2.35 5.40
C THR A 51 35.81 3.39 5.77
N ILE A 52 36.15 4.68 5.73
CA ILE A 52 35.21 5.77 6.06
C ILE A 52 34.12 5.86 5.00
N GLN A 53 34.47 5.66 3.72
CA GLN A 53 33.52 5.59 2.61
C GLN A 53 32.49 4.47 2.82
N LEU A 54 32.94 3.26 3.16
CA LEU A 54 32.07 2.12 3.41
C LEU A 54 31.14 2.35 4.62
N ILE A 55 31.67 2.89 5.72
CA ILE A 55 30.87 3.21 6.91
C ILE A 55 29.83 4.28 6.58
N THR A 56 30.21 5.32 5.82
CA THR A 56 29.31 6.39 5.38
C THR A 56 28.20 5.82 4.50
N PHE A 57 28.53 4.96 3.55
CA PHE A 57 27.57 4.29 2.68
C PHE A 57 26.53 3.49 3.48
N ILE A 58 26.99 2.63 4.39
CA ILE A 58 26.11 1.78 5.19
C ILE A 58 25.26 2.65 6.13
N GLY A 59 25.87 3.63 6.81
CA GLY A 59 25.18 4.51 7.74
C GLY A 59 24.10 5.35 7.05
N VAL A 60 24.44 6.02 5.94
CA VAL A 60 23.49 6.84 5.19
C VAL A 60 22.37 5.99 4.63
N SER A 61 22.68 4.85 4.00
CA SER A 61 21.65 3.95 3.46
C SER A 61 20.74 3.41 4.55
N ALA A 62 21.29 2.98 5.70
CA ALA A 62 20.50 2.46 6.82
C ALA A 62 19.57 3.52 7.41
N VAL A 63 20.06 4.76 7.60
CA VAL A 63 19.22 5.87 8.09
C VAL A 63 18.11 6.19 7.10
N PHE A 64 18.43 6.28 5.80
CA PHE A 64 17.42 6.52 4.78
C PHE A 64 16.44 5.38 4.60
N ILE A 65 16.84 4.12 4.80
CA ILE A 65 15.91 2.98 4.80
C ILE A 65 15.04 3.00 6.05
N ALA A 66 15.59 3.32 7.22
CA ALA A 66 14.82 3.40 8.47
C ALA A 66 13.73 4.49 8.40
N ILE A 67 13.99 5.60 7.70
CA ILE A 67 13.02 6.69 7.45
C ILE A 67 12.17 6.42 6.21
N GLY A 68 12.77 5.86 5.17
CA GLY A 68 12.14 5.58 3.88
C GLY A 68 11.16 4.42 3.94
N TYR A 69 11.37 3.43 4.81
CA TYR A 69 10.45 2.31 5.03
C TYR A 69 9.07 2.75 5.57
N PRO A 70 8.97 3.55 6.66
CA PRO A 70 7.68 4.07 7.10
C PRO A 70 7.06 5.01 6.08
N LEU A 71 7.85 5.84 5.38
CA LEU A 71 7.34 6.70 4.31
C LEU A 71 6.83 5.92 3.09
N ALA A 72 7.52 4.86 2.67
CA ALA A 72 7.11 4.02 1.55
C ALA A 72 5.84 3.23 1.91
N LYS A 73 5.76 2.71 3.14
CA LYS A 73 4.53 2.07 3.64
C LYS A 73 3.37 3.06 3.70
N GLU A 74 3.62 4.28 4.16
CA GLU A 74 2.59 5.33 4.21
C GLU A 74 2.22 5.85 2.81
N ALA A 75 3.17 5.93 1.88
CA ALA A 75 2.94 6.33 0.49
C ALA A 75 2.20 5.25 -0.30
N LEU A 76 2.50 3.96 -0.11
CA LEU A 76 1.70 2.87 -0.64
C LEU A 76 0.28 2.90 -0.02
N ASN A 77 0.17 3.12 1.30
CA ASN A 77 -1.13 3.24 1.95
C ASN A 77 -1.93 4.51 1.55
N LYS A 78 -1.26 5.58 1.12
CA LYS A 78 -1.91 6.80 0.58
C LYS A 78 -2.27 6.68 -0.90
N THR A 79 -1.58 5.82 -1.65
CA THR A 79 -1.90 5.54 -3.06
C THR A 79 -2.98 4.46 -3.19
N VAL A 80 -3.21 3.67 -2.13
CA VAL A 80 -4.55 3.19 -1.85
C VAL A 80 -5.35 4.37 -1.32
N ILE A 81 -5.74 5.27 -2.24
CA ILE A 81 -7.11 5.77 -2.18
C ILE A 81 -7.89 4.49 -1.93
N LYS A 82 -8.53 4.36 -0.77
CA LYS A 82 -9.59 3.39 -0.60
C LYS A 82 -10.55 3.70 -1.75
N THR A 83 -10.34 3.08 -2.91
CA THR A 83 -11.41 2.86 -3.85
C THR A 83 -12.43 2.21 -2.95
N PRO A 84 -13.56 2.87 -2.63
CA PRO A 84 -14.57 2.23 -1.82
C PRO A 84 -14.75 0.86 -2.48
N THR A 85 -14.44 -0.21 -1.74
CA THR A 85 -14.75 -1.55 -2.24
C THR A 85 -16.21 -1.45 -2.67
N MET A 86 -16.59 -1.98 -3.84
CA MET A 86 -17.94 -1.74 -4.41
C MET A 86 -19.07 -1.86 -3.37
N GLU A 87 -18.84 -2.75 -2.40
CA GLU A 87 -19.38 -2.85 -1.04
C GLU A 87 -19.82 -1.52 -0.39
N GLU A 88 -18.90 -0.59 -0.10
CA GLU A 88 -19.17 0.70 0.56
C GLU A 88 -20.08 1.63 -0.26
N GLY A 89 -20.12 1.44 -1.58
CA GLY A 89 -21.03 2.17 -2.49
C GLY A 89 -22.49 1.73 -2.39
N TYR A 90 -22.79 0.61 -1.72
CA TYR A 90 -24.16 0.17 -1.48
C TYR A 90 -24.78 0.81 -0.23
N ILE A 91 -23.97 1.39 0.67
CA ILE A 91 -24.47 2.02 1.89
C ILE A 91 -25.38 3.20 1.52
N GLY A 92 -26.61 3.18 2.03
CA GLY A 92 -27.63 4.17 1.74
C GLY A 92 -28.56 3.83 0.57
N ARG A 93 -28.28 2.77 -0.21
CA ARG A 93 -29.23 2.31 -1.24
C ARG A 93 -30.47 1.68 -0.61
N GLU A 94 -31.59 1.91 -1.27
CA GLU A 94 -32.89 1.33 -0.95
C GLU A 94 -33.17 0.16 -1.88
N LEU A 95 -33.64 -0.94 -1.32
CA LEU A 95 -33.91 -2.18 -2.04
C LEU A 95 -35.31 -2.66 -1.70
N LEU A 96 -35.99 -3.19 -2.71
CA LEU A 96 -37.25 -3.89 -2.51
C LEU A 96 -36.95 -5.37 -2.29
N MET A 97 -37.46 -5.93 -1.21
CA MET A 97 -37.18 -7.30 -0.82
C MET A 97 -38.09 -8.26 -1.57
N GLU A 98 -37.51 -9.25 -2.24
CA GLU A 98 -38.26 -10.24 -3.04
C GLU A 98 -38.69 -11.47 -2.23
N GLU A 99 -38.15 -11.62 -1.01
CA GLU A 99 -38.34 -12.74 -0.09
C GLU A 99 -38.44 -12.26 1.35
N ASP A 100 -39.02 -13.09 2.22
CA ASP A 100 -39.11 -12.83 3.66
C ASP A 100 -37.75 -13.06 4.34
N ILE A 101 -37.31 -12.12 5.16
CA ILE A 101 -36.00 -12.16 5.83
C ILE A 101 -36.19 -11.95 7.33
N GLU A 102 -35.94 -13.00 8.11
CA GLU A 102 -35.92 -12.92 9.57
C GLU A 102 -34.57 -12.39 10.07
N GLU A 103 -33.48 -13.13 9.87
CA GLU A 103 -32.13 -12.74 10.36
C GLU A 103 -31.09 -12.55 9.26
N LYS A 104 -31.01 -13.49 8.30
CA LYS A 104 -30.00 -13.49 7.24
C LYS A 104 -30.61 -14.00 5.95
N SER A 105 -30.27 -13.38 4.84
CA SER A 105 -30.64 -13.85 3.51
C SER A 105 -29.55 -13.51 2.50
N MET A 106 -29.68 -14.00 1.28
CA MET A 106 -28.80 -13.68 0.16
C MET A 106 -29.61 -12.96 -0.90
N ILE A 107 -29.24 -11.72 -1.22
CA ILE A 107 -29.92 -10.91 -2.22
C ILE A 107 -29.02 -10.67 -3.42
N LYS A 108 -29.62 -10.50 -4.60
CA LYS A 108 -28.89 -10.13 -5.80
C LYS A 108 -28.87 -8.62 -5.96
N LEU A 109 -27.67 -8.04 -5.95
CA LEU A 109 -27.40 -6.61 -6.03
C LEU A 109 -26.43 -6.36 -7.18
N ASP A 110 -26.85 -5.58 -8.18
CA ASP A 110 -26.05 -5.27 -9.38
C ASP A 110 -25.43 -6.52 -10.05
N GLY A 111 -26.15 -7.64 -10.03
CA GLY A 111 -25.72 -8.90 -10.63
C GLY A 111 -24.91 -9.83 -9.72
N ILE A 112 -24.54 -9.37 -8.52
CA ILE A 112 -23.73 -10.10 -7.53
C ILE A 112 -24.61 -10.54 -6.36
N TYR A 113 -24.44 -11.78 -5.89
CA TYR A 113 -25.13 -12.26 -4.69
C TYR A 113 -24.39 -11.77 -3.43
N TRP A 114 -25.10 -11.03 -2.59
CA TRP A 114 -24.61 -10.49 -1.33
C TRP A 114 -25.34 -11.13 -0.15
N THR A 115 -24.61 -11.45 0.91
CA THR A 115 -25.22 -11.85 2.17
C THR A 115 -25.72 -10.60 2.88
N VAL A 116 -27.01 -10.55 3.21
CA VAL A 116 -27.60 -9.50 4.04
C VAL A 116 -27.90 -10.02 5.43
N LYS A 117 -27.76 -9.14 6.42
CA LYS A 117 -28.15 -9.37 7.80
C LYS A 117 -29.16 -8.30 8.17
N ASN A 118 -30.34 -8.73 8.58
CA ASN A 118 -31.38 -7.84 9.06
C ASN A 118 -31.01 -7.33 10.46
N GLN A 119 -31.07 -6.02 10.65
CA GLN A 119 -30.90 -5.38 11.94
C GLN A 119 -32.17 -4.60 12.30
N GLY A 120 -33.14 -5.29 12.90
CA GLY A 120 -34.39 -4.68 13.35
C GLY A 120 -35.58 -5.64 13.26
N GLU A 121 -36.69 -5.12 12.75
CA GLU A 121 -37.94 -5.84 12.56
C GLU A 121 -37.85 -6.86 11.43
N PRO A 122 -38.59 -7.98 11.50
CA PRO A 122 -38.66 -8.94 10.40
C PRO A 122 -39.15 -8.26 9.12
N ILE A 123 -38.45 -8.54 8.03
CA ILE A 123 -38.72 -7.98 6.71
C ILE A 123 -39.58 -8.97 5.94
N VAL A 124 -40.67 -8.49 5.37
CA VAL A 124 -41.59 -9.30 4.56
C VAL A 124 -41.36 -9.01 3.08
N LYS A 125 -41.68 -9.95 2.20
CA LYS A 125 -41.64 -9.77 0.76
C LYS A 125 -42.44 -8.53 0.35
N GLY A 126 -41.77 -7.64 -0.38
CA GLY A 126 -42.31 -6.36 -0.84
C GLY A 126 -41.94 -5.16 0.04
N ASP A 127 -41.34 -5.38 1.22
CA ASP A 127 -40.85 -4.28 2.06
C ASP A 127 -39.65 -3.58 1.43
N LYS A 128 -39.55 -2.28 1.70
CA LYS A 128 -38.36 -1.48 1.36
C LYS A 128 -37.38 -1.52 2.52
N VAL A 129 -36.11 -1.76 2.20
CA VAL A 129 -35.02 -1.77 3.17
C VAL A 129 -33.90 -0.88 2.71
N LYS A 130 -33.17 -0.31 3.67
CA LYS A 130 -31.97 0.49 3.44
C LYS A 130 -30.75 -0.25 3.92
N ILE A 131 -29.67 -0.21 3.14
CA ILE A 131 -28.36 -0.67 3.60
C ILE A 131 -27.80 0.40 4.54
N ILE A 132 -27.59 0.06 5.80
CA ILE A 132 -27.07 0.97 6.83
C ILE A 132 -25.58 0.79 7.08
N GLY A 133 -24.98 -0.31 6.64
CA GLY A 133 -23.56 -0.58 6.85
C GLY A 133 -23.12 -1.94 6.33
N ILE A 134 -21.87 -2.31 6.64
CA ILE A 134 -21.20 -3.52 6.16
C ILE A 134 -20.43 -4.13 7.34
N GLU A 135 -20.61 -5.43 7.57
CA GLU A 135 -19.92 -6.20 8.62
C GLU A 135 -19.17 -7.37 7.95
N GLY A 136 -17.92 -7.12 7.55
CA GLY A 136 -17.13 -8.07 6.75
C GLY A 136 -17.70 -8.21 5.34
N ASN A 137 -18.06 -9.44 4.93
CA ASN A 137 -18.71 -9.72 3.63
C ASN A 137 -20.25 -9.77 3.74
N LYS A 138 -20.83 -8.99 4.67
CA LYS A 138 -22.28 -8.97 4.92
C LYS A 138 -22.79 -7.55 4.92
N LEU A 139 -23.84 -7.29 4.16
CA LEU A 139 -24.54 -6.02 4.14
C LEU A 139 -25.53 -5.97 5.31
N ILE A 140 -25.51 -4.90 6.07
CA ILE A 140 -26.47 -4.68 7.15
C ILE A 140 -27.63 -3.88 6.59
N ILE A 141 -28.83 -4.45 6.68
CA ILE A 141 -30.06 -3.84 6.17
C ILE A 141 -31.02 -3.52 7.31
N LYS A 142 -31.80 -2.46 7.12
CA LYS A 142 -32.86 -2.05 8.04
C LYS A 142 -34.11 -1.66 7.25
N LYS A 143 -35.27 -2.12 7.71
CA LYS A 143 -36.57 -1.74 7.14
C LYS A 143 -36.79 -0.22 7.25
N ILE A 144 -37.35 0.38 6.18
CA ILE A 144 -37.76 1.79 6.11
C ILE A 144 -39.27 1.88 6.31
#